data_AF-A0A6G3ML62-F1
#
_entry.id   AF-A0A6G3ML62-F1
#
_cell.length_a   1.000
_cell.length_b   1.000
_cell.length_c   1.000
_cell.angle_alpha   90.00
_cell.angle_beta   90.00
_cell.angle_gamma   90.00
#
_symmetry.space_group_name_H-M   'P 1'
#
loop_
_entity.id
_entity.type
_entity.pdbx_description
1 polymer ?
#
loop_
_entity_poly.entity_id
_entity_poly.type
_entity_poly.pdbx_seq_one_letter_code
_entity_poly.pdbx_strand_id
1 'polypeptide(L)'
;MNSKLKGIVTAGPYFPSNDPNYNFIDRIAEIMRSETPELFILIGPFVKEHVLPKHENSEFCYSDFMNGMSDRLFQAAQEFGTKIVIIPSITDVSSIPVYPQEPLFFIQNEAVKCLPNPSFF
;
A
#
# COMPACT_ATOMS: atom_id res chain seq x y z
N MET A 1 1.42 -29.91 15.67
CA MET A 1 2.10 -29.19 14.57
C MET A 1 2.34 -27.77 15.05
N ASN A 2 3.58 -27.30 15.14
CA ASN A 2 3.85 -25.89 15.46
C ASN A 2 3.56 -25.06 14.21
N SER A 3 2.35 -24.50 14.14
CA SER A 3 2.02 -23.48 13.14
C SER A 3 2.81 -22.21 13.48
N LYS A 4 3.64 -21.74 12.55
CA LYS A 4 4.37 -20.47 12.68
C LYS A 4 3.67 -19.45 11.79
N LEU A 5 3.25 -18.34 12.38
CA LEU A 5 2.70 -17.21 11.64
C LEU A 5 3.82 -16.51 10.86
N LYS A 6 3.58 -16.20 9.59
CA LYS A 6 4.48 -15.44 8.74
C LYS A 6 3.86 -14.09 8.39
N GLY A 7 4.57 -13.03 8.80
CA GLY A 7 4.27 -11.66 8.44
C GLY A 7 5.32 -11.10 7.50
N ILE A 8 4.90 -10.27 6.55
CA ILE A 8 5.80 -9.45 5.73
C ILE A 8 5.47 -7.97 5.98
N VAL A 9 6.51 -7.15 6.10
CA VAL A 9 6.38 -5.70 6.30
C VAL A 9 7.14 -5.01 5.18
N THR A 10 6.52 -4.00 4.59
CA THR A 10 7.14 -3.13 3.58
C THR A 10 6.86 -1.68 3.92
N ALA A 11 7.75 -0.80 3.47
CA ALA A 11 7.62 0.64 3.62
C ALA A 11 7.94 1.32 2.29
N GLY A 12 7.13 2.33 1.93
CA GLY A 12 7.27 3.04 0.67
C GLY A 12 8.55 3.88 0.56
N PRO A 13 8.80 4.49 -0.62
CA PRO A 13 7.88 4.61 -1.75
C PRO A 13 7.73 3.32 -2.55
N TYR A 14 6.54 3.13 -3.11
CA TYR A 14 6.18 1.95 -3.91
C TYR A 14 6.22 2.19 -5.41
N PHE A 15 7.02 3.16 -5.83
CA PHE A 15 7.25 3.54 -7.22
C PHE A 15 8.64 4.18 -7.34
N PRO A 16 9.31 4.08 -8.50
CA PRO A 16 10.57 4.78 -8.77
C PRO A 16 10.44 6.31 -8.64
N SER A 17 11.50 6.99 -8.19
CA SER A 17 11.45 8.43 -7.90
C SER A 17 11.17 9.34 -9.11
N ASN A 18 11.34 8.83 -10.33
CA ASN A 18 11.24 9.58 -11.57
C ASN A 18 10.19 9.04 -12.55
N ASP A 19 9.52 7.94 -12.21
CA ASP A 19 8.55 7.27 -13.09
C ASP A 19 7.50 6.57 -12.23
N PRO A 20 6.29 7.14 -12.08
CA PRO A 20 5.19 6.52 -11.34
C PRO A 20 4.64 5.32 -12.12
N ASN A 21 5.34 4.19 -12.02
CA ASN A 21 4.93 2.90 -12.58
C ASN A 21 4.63 1.88 -11.46
N TYR A 22 4.05 0.75 -11.85
CA TYR A 22 3.63 -0.31 -10.92
C TYR A 22 4.69 -1.40 -10.67
N ASN A 23 5.93 -1.24 -11.15
CA ASN A 23 6.92 -2.33 -11.11
C ASN A 23 7.24 -2.80 -9.68
N PHE A 24 7.30 -1.89 -8.71
CA PHE A 24 7.53 -2.25 -7.31
C PHE A 24 6.31 -2.95 -6.70
N ILE A 25 5.09 -2.53 -7.08
CA ILE A 25 3.84 -3.17 -6.67
C ILE A 25 3.75 -4.59 -7.23
N ASP A 26 4.08 -4.77 -8.51
CA ASP A 26 4.10 -6.07 -9.16
C ASP A 26 5.09 -7.01 -8.47
N ARG A 27 6.27 -6.49 -8.12
CA ARG A 27 7.25 -7.27 -7.35
C ARG A 27 6.76 -7.64 -5.95
N ILE A 28 6.05 -6.74 -5.28
CA ILE A 28 5.43 -7.04 -3.97
C ILE A 28 4.35 -8.11 -4.11
N ALA A 29 3.52 -8.04 -5.15
CA ALA A 29 2.52 -9.05 -5.43
C ALA A 29 3.18 -10.42 -5.68
N GLU A 30 4.26 -10.49 -6.46
CA GLU A 30 5.04 -11.73 -6.64
C GLU A 30 5.60 -12.30 -5.33
N ILE A 31 6.13 -11.43 -4.45
CA ILE A 31 6.58 -11.83 -3.12
C ILE A 31 5.41 -12.41 -2.31
N MET A 32 4.26 -11.74 -2.30
CA MET A 32 3.07 -12.22 -1.61
C MET A 32 2.62 -13.61 -2.11
N ARG A 33 2.64 -13.83 -3.43
CA ARG A 33 2.28 -15.14 -4.03
C ARG A 33 3.29 -16.24 -3.71
N SER A 34 4.57 -15.92 -3.72
CA SER A 34 5.64 -16.91 -3.47
C SER A 34 5.78 -17.26 -1.99
N GLU A 35 5.65 -16.27 -1.12
CA GLU A 35 5.88 -16.43 0.30
C GLU A 35 4.60 -16.78 1.08
N THR A 36 3.42 -16.56 0.47
CA THR A 36 2.07 -16.81 1.02
C THR A 36 1.93 -16.43 2.49
N PRO A 37 2.25 -15.18 2.88
CA PRO A 37 2.18 -14.78 4.28
C PRO A 37 0.73 -14.68 4.75
N GLU A 38 0.47 -14.99 6.02
CA GLU A 38 -0.86 -14.77 6.62
C GLU A 38 -1.13 -13.27 6.86
N LEU A 39 -0.08 -12.47 7.05
CA LEU A 39 -0.17 -11.03 7.29
C LEU A 39 0.81 -10.25 6.42
N PHE A 40 0.33 -9.18 5.79
CA PHE A 40 1.14 -8.25 5.01
C PHE A 40 0.89 -6.81 5.47
N ILE A 41 1.93 -6.11 5.93
CA ILE A 41 1.86 -4.74 6.42
C ILE A 41 2.52 -3.82 5.39
N LEU A 42 1.74 -2.87 4.86
CA LEU A 42 2.19 -1.82 3.96
C LEU A 42 2.22 -0.51 4.73
N ILE A 43 3.41 0.08 4.88
CA ILE A 43 3.59 1.39 5.49
C ILE A 43 3.85 2.41 4.37
N GLY A 44 3.20 3.56 4.43
CA GLY A 44 3.44 4.65 3.49
C GLY A 44 4.91 5.12 3.46
N PRO A 45 5.26 6.02 2.53
CA PRO A 45 4.34 6.72 1.65
C PRO A 45 3.98 5.91 0.39
N PHE A 46 2.70 5.90 0.06
CA PHE A 46 2.13 5.31 -1.14
C PHE A 46 2.25 6.23 -2.34
N VAL A 47 2.06 7.53 -2.14
CA VAL A 47 2.32 8.57 -3.14
C VAL A 47 2.88 9.80 -2.45
N LYS A 48 3.97 10.35 -2.99
CA LYS A 48 4.57 11.60 -2.52
C LYS A 48 4.19 12.75 -3.45
N GLU A 49 3.98 13.94 -2.88
CA GLU A 49 3.56 15.15 -3.61
C GLU A 49 4.46 15.51 -4.81
N HIS A 50 5.78 15.31 -4.70
CA HIS A 50 6.72 15.66 -5.77
C HIS A 50 6.73 14.70 -6.96
N VAL A 51 6.00 13.58 -6.90
CA VAL A 51 5.98 12.55 -7.95
C VAL A 51 4.61 12.41 -8.62
N LEU A 52 3.58 13.11 -8.13
CA LEU A 52 2.39 13.33 -8.93
C LEU A 52 2.77 14.14 -10.16
N PRO A 53 2.42 13.70 -11.39
CA PRO A 53 2.74 14.46 -12.58
C PRO A 53 2.07 15.84 -12.46
N LYS A 54 2.90 16.89 -12.42
CA LYS A 54 2.46 18.29 -12.29
C LYS A 54 1.87 18.85 -13.59
N HIS A 55 1.39 18.00 -14.49
CA HIS A 55 0.95 18.45 -15.80
C HIS A 55 -0.55 18.66 -15.81
N GLU A 56 -0.96 19.86 -16.21
CA GLU A 56 -2.36 20.25 -16.44
C GLU A 56 -3.10 19.32 -17.44
N ASN A 57 -2.38 18.39 -18.10
CA ASN A 57 -2.87 17.39 -19.05
C ASN A 57 -2.40 15.94 -18.76
N SER A 58 -1.84 15.61 -17.60
CA SER A 58 -1.46 14.21 -17.30
C SER A 58 -2.64 13.39 -16.79
N GLU A 59 -2.96 12.30 -17.48
CA GLU A 59 -4.06 11.36 -17.15
C GLU A 59 -3.85 10.54 -15.87
N PHE A 60 -2.71 10.68 -15.19
CA PHE A 60 -2.38 9.82 -14.05
C PHE A 60 -2.77 10.49 -12.72
N CYS A 61 -4.03 10.29 -12.30
CA CYS A 61 -4.52 10.81 -11.03
C CYS A 61 -4.03 9.96 -9.85
N TYR A 62 -3.88 10.58 -8.67
CA TYR A 62 -3.62 9.88 -7.40
C TYR A 62 -4.57 8.68 -7.20
N SER A 63 -5.86 8.87 -7.49
CA SER A 63 -6.87 7.81 -7.40
C SER A 63 -6.54 6.63 -8.29
N ASP A 64 -6.04 6.88 -9.50
CA ASP A 64 -5.78 5.84 -10.49
C ASP A 64 -4.59 5.00 -10.06
N PHE A 65 -3.54 5.64 -9.53
CA PHE A 65 -2.40 4.93 -8.94
C PHE A 65 -2.84 4.05 -7.76
N MET A 66 -3.62 4.60 -6.83
CA MET A 66 -4.06 3.85 -5.66
C MET A 66 -5.00 2.70 -6.02
N ASN A 67 -5.89 2.90 -7.01
CA ASN A 67 -6.75 1.83 -7.52
C ASN A 67 -5.93 0.74 -8.20
N GLY A 68 -5.02 1.11 -9.11
CA GLY A 68 -4.15 0.15 -9.80
C GLY A 68 -3.23 -0.62 -8.84
N MET A 69 -2.73 0.05 -7.79
CA MET A 69 -1.98 -0.60 -6.72
C MET A 69 -2.87 -1.58 -5.92
N SER A 70 -4.05 -1.13 -5.53
CA SER A 70 -5.02 -1.91 -4.78
C SER A 70 -5.41 -3.18 -5.52
N ASP A 71 -5.75 -3.07 -6.81
CA ASP A 71 -6.15 -4.22 -7.64
C ASP A 71 -5.07 -5.30 -7.65
N ARG A 72 -3.80 -4.92 -7.88
CA ARG A 72 -2.66 -5.84 -7.95
C ARG A 72 -2.38 -6.53 -6.62
N LEU A 73 -2.38 -5.78 -5.52
CA LEU A 73 -2.08 -6.31 -4.18
C LEU A 73 -3.24 -7.13 -3.62
N PHE A 74 -4.48 -6.67 -3.81
CA PHE A 74 -5.66 -7.31 -3.25
C PHE A 74 -6.00 -8.60 -4.00
N GLN A 75 -5.78 -8.63 -5.32
CA GLN A 75 -5.88 -9.87 -6.09
C GLN A 75 -4.89 -10.92 -5.55
N ALA A 76 -3.62 -10.55 -5.36
CA ALA A 76 -2.62 -11.47 -4.80
C ALA A 76 -2.99 -11.91 -3.38
N ALA A 77 -3.54 -11.04 -2.55
CA ALA A 77 -3.94 -11.40 -1.19
C ALA A 77 -5.14 -12.35 -1.16
N GLN A 78 -6.14 -12.13 -2.02
CA GLN A 78 -7.32 -13.00 -2.12
C GLN A 78 -6.96 -14.41 -2.58
N GLU A 79 -6.03 -14.55 -3.53
CA GLU A 79 -5.56 -15.84 -4.04
C GLU A 79 -5.02 -16.75 -2.92
N PHE A 80 -4.39 -16.19 -1.89
CA PHE A 80 -3.70 -16.94 -0.82
C PHE A 80 -4.25 -16.71 0.59
N GLY A 81 -5.34 -15.95 0.73
CA GLY A 81 -5.95 -15.65 2.03
C GLY A 81 -5.13 -14.73 2.93
N THR A 82 -4.15 -14.01 2.39
CA THR A 82 -3.32 -13.04 3.10
C THR A 82 -4.17 -11.89 3.63
N LYS A 83 -3.97 -11.49 4.89
CA LYS A 83 -4.58 -10.27 5.45
C LYS A 83 -3.66 -9.08 5.22
N ILE A 84 -4.21 -7.98 4.72
CA ILE A 84 -3.44 -6.75 4.48
C ILE A 84 -3.74 -5.72 5.57
N VAL A 85 -2.69 -5.11 6.10
CA VAL A 85 -2.75 -3.92 6.94
C VAL A 85 -2.04 -2.77 6.24
N ILE A 86 -2.69 -1.61 6.20
CA ILE A 86 -2.17 -0.38 5.60
C ILE A 86 -2.02 0.68 6.69
N ILE A 87 -0.83 1.29 6.77
CA ILE A 87 -0.50 2.36 7.73
C ILE A 87 -0.02 3.59 6.94
N PRO A 88 -0.60 4.78 7.15
CA PRO A 88 -0.18 5.99 6.45
C PRO A 88 1.20 6.48 6.93
N SER A 89 1.81 7.36 6.14
CA SER A 89 3.01 8.13 6.45
C SER A 89 2.70 9.63 6.43
N ILE A 90 3.39 10.43 7.23
CA ILE A 90 3.28 11.91 7.23
C ILE A 90 3.71 12.53 5.89
N THR A 91 4.31 11.72 5.02
CA THR A 91 4.72 12.10 3.67
C THR A 91 3.78 11.58 2.58
N ASP A 92 2.65 10.96 2.94
CA ASP A 92 1.58 10.62 2.00
C ASP A 92 0.82 11.88 1.58
N VAL A 93 0.68 12.07 0.27
CA VAL A 93 -0.04 13.23 -0.30
C VAL A 93 -1.53 13.25 0.05
N SER A 94 -2.12 12.09 0.32
CA SER A 94 -3.55 11.94 0.65
C SER A 94 -3.87 12.05 2.13
N SER A 95 -2.85 12.30 2.96
CA SER A 95 -2.98 12.34 4.41
C SER A 95 -2.66 13.73 4.93
N ILE A 96 -3.25 14.09 6.07
CA ILE A 96 -2.83 15.28 6.80
C ILE A 96 -1.39 15.02 7.28
N PRO A 97 -0.41 15.90 6.98
CA PRO A 97 1.00 15.69 7.30
C PRO A 97 1.31 16.01 8.77
N VAL A 98 0.50 15.50 9.70
CA VAL A 98 0.58 15.74 11.14
C VAL A 98 0.53 14.40 11.86
N TYR A 99 1.46 14.17 12.78
CA TYR A 99 1.46 13.01 13.65
C TYR A 99 0.73 13.31 14.97
N PRO A 100 -0.14 12.41 15.48
CA PRO A 100 -0.59 11.14 14.90
C PRO A 100 -1.54 11.33 13.70
N GLN A 101 -1.60 10.36 12.80
CA GLN A 101 -2.42 10.38 11.58
C GLN A 101 -3.59 9.41 11.65
N GLU A 102 -4.74 9.85 11.15
CA GLU A 102 -5.92 9.03 10.89
C GLU A 102 -5.67 7.97 9.79
N PRO A 103 -6.43 6.86 9.75
CA PRO A 103 -6.36 5.88 8.66
C PRO A 103 -6.64 6.50 7.28
N LEU A 104 -6.16 5.84 6.23
CA LEU A 104 -6.51 6.20 4.84
C LEU A 104 -7.97 5.82 4.56
N PHE A 105 -8.80 6.80 4.15
CA PHE A 105 -10.27 6.62 4.03
C PHE A 105 -10.76 6.09 2.68
N PHE A 106 -9.91 6.05 1.65
CA PHE A 106 -10.33 5.72 0.27
C PHE A 106 -10.20 4.23 -0.07
N ILE A 107 -9.65 3.40 0.82
CA ILE A 107 -9.49 1.96 0.59
C ILE A 107 -10.59 1.21 1.34
N GLN A 108 -11.55 0.65 0.60
CA GLN A 108 -12.64 -0.17 1.13
C GLN A 108 -12.56 -1.59 0.59
N ASN A 109 -12.01 -2.52 1.38
CA ASN A 109 -11.94 -3.94 1.03
C ASN A 109 -11.93 -4.79 2.30
N GLU A 110 -12.73 -5.86 2.37
CA GLU A 110 -12.86 -6.69 3.59
C GLU A 110 -11.57 -7.42 3.99
N ALA A 111 -10.68 -7.69 3.03
CA ALA A 111 -9.37 -8.31 3.28
C ALA A 111 -8.30 -7.31 3.75
N VAL A 112 -8.64 -6.01 3.79
CA VAL A 112 -7.71 -4.90 4.02
C VAL A 112 -8.17 -4.08 5.21
N LYS A 113 -7.25 -3.83 6.14
CA LYS A 113 -7.47 -2.90 7.25
C LYS A 113 -6.55 -1.71 7.13
N CYS A 114 -7.13 -0.53 6.94
CA CYS A 114 -6.40 0.72 7.10
C CYS A 114 -6.40 1.11 8.57
N LEU A 115 -5.21 1.33 9.14
CA LEU A 115 -5.02 1.70 10.54
C LEU A 115 -4.34 3.07 10.67
N PRO A 116 -4.47 3.73 11.83
CA PRO A 116 -3.79 5.00 12.09
C PRO A 116 -2.25 4.84 12.14
N ASN A 117 -1.54 5.97 12.07
CA ASN A 117 -0.11 6.07 12.37
C ASN A 117 0.10 6.92 13.65
N PRO A 118 0.47 6.33 14.80
CA PRO A 118 0.80 4.93 15.02
C PRO A 118 -0.45 4.07 15.26
N SER A 119 -0.31 2.74 15.24
CA SER A 119 -1.37 1.80 15.63
C SER A 119 -0.81 0.61 16.41
N PHE A 120 -1.66 -0.02 17.22
CA PHE A 120 -1.40 -1.25 17.96
C PHE A 120 -2.45 -2.28 17.59
N PHE A 121 -2.04 -3.50 17.21
CA PHE A 121 -2.92 -4.59 16.79
C PHE A 121 -2.26 -5.96 17.01
#